data_AF-A0A7W6BCL5-F1
#
_entry.id   AF-A0A7W6BCL5-F1
#
_cell.length_a   1.000
_cell.length_b   1.000
_cell.length_c   1.000
_cell.angle_alpha   90.00
_cell.angle_beta   90.00
_cell.angle_gamma   90.00
#
_symmetry.space_group_name_H-M   'P 1'
#
loop_
_entity.id
_entity.type
_entity.pdbx_description
1 polymer ?
#
loop_
_entity_poly.entity_id
_entity_poly.type
_entity_poly.pdbx_seq_one_letter_code
_entity_poly.pdbx_strand_id
1 'polypeptide(L)'
;MLSFPLTSVREVIARGRADAEAHGGFRDPHYGLRSGKDQKPGLWLIGDQGVYLMSNSKLPDGAKPLVVYAEECDPRTNDDWFAVKRRTFGGDDGVDFIDAEQLEAMMAAAPEATHLRVAFLQDSMQLYLVAAPPGADRQGHAGRAQPLPGAGCP
;
A
#
# COMPACT_ATOMS: atom_id res chain seq x y z
N MET A 1 -6.98 -1.14 12.10
CA MET A 1 -6.51 -0.07 11.20
C MET A 1 -5.31 -0.62 10.45
N LEU A 2 -5.22 -0.36 9.15
CA LEU A 2 -4.08 -0.72 8.31
C LEU A 2 -3.45 0.55 7.76
N SER A 3 -2.13 0.59 7.66
CA SER A 3 -1.37 1.77 7.25
C SER A 3 -0.51 1.47 6.01
N PHE A 4 -0.50 2.41 5.07
CA PHE A 4 0.28 2.35 3.84
C PHE A 4 1.02 3.68 3.62
N PRO A 5 2.35 3.67 3.38
CA PRO A 5 3.08 4.88 3.01
C PRO A 5 2.53 5.48 1.70
N LEU A 6 2.23 6.78 1.68
CA LEU A 6 1.69 7.44 0.50
C LEU A 6 2.65 7.46 -0.68
N THR A 7 3.95 7.43 -0.43
CA THR A 7 4.97 7.25 -1.47
C THR A 7 4.74 5.94 -2.22
N SER A 8 4.59 4.83 -1.50
CA SER A 8 4.33 3.51 -2.07
C SER A 8 2.94 3.42 -2.72
N VAL A 9 1.91 4.06 -2.15
CA VAL A 9 0.59 4.15 -2.78
C VAL A 9 0.67 4.83 -4.14
N ARG A 10 1.38 5.97 -4.23
CA ARG A 10 1.60 6.69 -5.50
C ARG A 10 2.37 5.84 -6.52
N GLU A 11 3.37 5.09 -6.07
CA GLU A 11 4.14 4.18 -6.94
C GLU A 11 3.25 3.09 -7.56
N VAL A 12 2.36 2.47 -6.78
CA VAL A 12 1.43 1.46 -7.30
C VAL A 12 0.45 2.06 -8.31
N ILE A 13 -0.06 3.27 -8.05
CA ILE A 13 -0.95 3.96 -8.99
C ILE A 13 -0.20 4.29 -10.29
N ALA A 14 0.99 4.88 -10.19
CA ALA A 14 1.80 5.25 -11.35
C ALA A 14 2.18 4.02 -12.18
N ARG A 15 2.62 2.94 -11.52
CA ARG A 15 2.92 1.67 -12.18
C ARG A 15 1.69 1.08 -12.85
N GLY A 16 0.55 1.08 -12.16
CA GLY A 16 -0.72 0.62 -12.69
C GLY A 16 -1.15 1.35 -13.97
N ARG A 17 -1.00 2.68 -14.01
CA ARG A 17 -1.29 3.48 -15.20
C ARG A 17 -0.36 3.10 -16.38
N ALA A 18 0.94 2.96 -16.12
CA ALA A 18 1.90 2.55 -17.15
C ALA A 18 1.62 1.13 -17.69
N ASP A 19 1.31 0.18 -16.80
CA ASP A 19 0.96 -1.18 -17.20
C ASP A 19 -0.35 -1.20 -18.02
N ALA A 20 -1.36 -0.42 -17.61
CA ALA A 20 -2.62 -0.32 -18.34
C ALA A 20 -2.43 0.28 -19.75
N GLU A 21 -1.58 1.31 -19.89
CA GLU A 21 -1.23 1.90 -21.19
C GLU A 21 -0.55 0.87 -22.10
N ALA A 22 0.37 0.07 -21.55
CA ALA A 22 1.13 -0.92 -22.30
C ALA A 22 0.32 -2.20 -22.63
N HIS A 23 -0.73 -2.52 -21.86
CA HIS A 23 -1.35 -3.85 -21.87
C HIS A 23 -2.89 -3.85 -22.02
N GLY A 24 -3.44 -2.78 -22.59
CA GLY A 24 -4.83 -2.76 -23.06
C GLY A 24 -5.85 -2.39 -21.98
N GLY A 25 -5.45 -1.54 -21.03
CA GLY A 25 -6.33 -0.87 -20.07
C GLY A 25 -6.41 -1.54 -18.70
N PHE A 26 -7.50 -1.26 -17.98
CA PHE A 26 -7.75 -1.76 -16.63
C PHE A 26 -8.68 -2.98 -16.64
N ARG A 27 -8.54 -3.82 -15.62
CA ARG A 27 -9.47 -4.92 -15.31
C ARG A 27 -10.72 -4.34 -14.65
N ASP A 28 -11.83 -5.07 -14.79
CA ASP A 28 -13.10 -4.72 -14.14
C ASP A 28 -12.91 -4.69 -12.60
N PRO A 29 -13.12 -3.54 -11.94
CA PRO A 29 -12.99 -3.37 -10.50
C PRO A 29 -13.79 -4.34 -9.64
N HIS A 30 -14.92 -4.80 -10.16
CA HIS A 30 -15.91 -5.60 -9.45
C HIS A 30 -16.04 -7.01 -10.04
N TYR A 31 -15.06 -7.47 -10.82
CA TYR A 31 -15.02 -8.83 -11.38
C TYR A 31 -16.31 -9.20 -12.14
N GLY A 32 -16.93 -8.24 -12.82
CA GLY A 32 -18.16 -8.47 -13.60
C GLY A 32 -19.45 -8.52 -12.78
N LEU A 33 -19.40 -8.30 -11.46
CA LEU A 33 -20.58 -8.23 -10.58
C LEU A 33 -21.41 -6.95 -10.82
N ARG A 34 -20.87 -5.97 -11.57
CA ARG A 34 -21.58 -4.77 -12.02
C ARG A 34 -21.33 -4.58 -13.52
N SER A 35 -22.40 -4.54 -14.32
CA SER A 35 -22.27 -4.38 -15.78
C SER A 35 -21.84 -2.95 -16.15
N GLY A 36 -20.63 -2.82 -16.70
CA GLY A 36 -20.42 -2.02 -17.91
C GLY A 36 -19.85 -0.60 -17.84
N LYS A 37 -19.22 -0.12 -16.75
CA LYS A 37 -18.69 1.28 -16.76
C LYS A 37 -17.33 1.57 -16.13
N ASP A 38 -16.62 0.62 -15.52
CA ASP A 38 -15.55 1.01 -14.59
C ASP A 38 -14.16 0.46 -14.91
N GLN A 39 -13.76 0.28 -16.18
CA GLN A 39 -12.33 0.07 -16.52
C GLN A 39 -11.53 1.37 -16.32
N LYS A 40 -11.49 1.84 -15.07
CA LYS A 40 -10.87 3.07 -14.61
C LYS A 40 -9.68 2.73 -13.71
N PRO A 41 -8.70 3.65 -13.57
CA PRO A 41 -7.58 3.45 -12.68
C PRO A 41 -8.06 3.29 -11.23
N GLY A 42 -7.54 2.28 -10.56
CA GLY A 42 -7.79 2.07 -9.14
C GLY A 42 -6.86 1.05 -8.53
N LEU A 43 -7.02 0.91 -7.21
CA LEU A 43 -6.31 -0.05 -6.40
C LEU A 43 -7.30 -1.09 -5.89
N TRP A 44 -6.87 -2.34 -5.88
CA TRP A 44 -7.49 -3.41 -5.13
C TRP A 44 -6.77 -3.55 -3.79
N LEU A 45 -7.52 -3.38 -2.71
CA LEU A 45 -7.13 -3.75 -1.37
C LEU A 45 -7.47 -5.23 -1.17
N ILE A 46 -6.47 -6.08 -1.08
CA ILE A 46 -6.62 -7.53 -1.04
C ILE A 46 -6.22 -8.04 0.33
N GLY A 47 -7.11 -8.79 0.95
CA GLY A 47 -6.80 -9.63 2.10
C GLY A 47 -6.64 -11.07 1.64
N ASP A 48 -5.43 -11.61 1.75
CA ASP A 48 -5.09 -13.01 1.46
C ASP A 48 -3.93 -13.40 2.40
N GLN A 49 -2.71 -13.58 1.86
CA GLN A 49 -1.49 -13.79 2.62
C GLN A 49 -0.93 -12.43 3.07
N GLY A 50 -1.60 -11.84 4.06
CA GLY A 50 -1.41 -10.45 4.48
C GLY A 50 -2.54 -9.55 3.98
N VAL A 51 -2.32 -8.24 4.05
CA VAL A 51 -3.21 -7.26 3.42
C VAL A 51 -2.37 -6.29 2.60
N TYR A 52 -2.71 -6.10 1.33
CA TYR A 52 -1.90 -5.30 0.41
C TYR A 52 -2.74 -4.57 -0.65
N LEU A 53 -2.14 -3.52 -1.22
CA LEU A 53 -2.66 -2.79 -2.36
C LEU A 53 -1.99 -3.29 -3.64
N MET A 54 -2.79 -3.46 -4.69
CA MET A 54 -2.29 -3.69 -6.05
C MET A 54 -3.14 -2.96 -7.09
N SER A 55 -2.56 -2.58 -8.23
CA SER A 55 -3.35 -1.95 -9.29
C SER A 55 -4.29 -2.94 -9.98
N ASN A 56 -5.46 -2.46 -10.39
CA ASN A 56 -6.36 -3.19 -11.28
C ASN A 56 -5.91 -3.18 -12.76
N SER A 57 -4.72 -2.68 -13.10
CA SER A 57 -4.19 -2.70 -14.48
C SER A 57 -4.13 -4.11 -15.06
N LYS A 58 -4.24 -4.22 -16.39
CA LYS A 58 -3.88 -5.44 -17.10
C LYS A 58 -2.36 -5.56 -17.14
N LEU A 59 -1.89 -6.80 -17.08
CA LEU A 59 -0.48 -7.15 -17.12
C LEU A 59 -0.26 -8.18 -18.23
N PRO A 60 0.96 -8.28 -18.77
CA PRO A 60 1.28 -9.36 -19.69
C PRO A 60 1.26 -10.70 -18.94
N ASP A 61 1.01 -11.78 -19.68
CA ASP A 61 0.91 -13.11 -19.10
C ASP A 61 2.18 -13.48 -18.31
N GLY A 62 1.99 -13.96 -17.08
CA GLY A 62 3.07 -14.35 -16.19
C GLY A 62 3.79 -13.20 -15.46
N ALA A 63 3.47 -11.94 -15.75
CA ALA A 63 4.02 -10.82 -14.99
C ALA A 63 3.37 -10.70 -13.60
N LYS A 64 4.17 -10.28 -12.62
CA LYS A 64 3.71 -10.03 -11.27
C LYS A 64 3.35 -8.54 -11.09
N PRO A 65 2.18 -8.21 -10.53
CA PRO A 65 1.85 -6.83 -10.18
C PRO A 65 2.81 -6.31 -9.12
N LEU A 66 3.05 -4.99 -9.13
CA LEU A 66 3.61 -4.32 -7.97
C LEU A 66 2.57 -4.35 -6.84
N VAL A 67 2.99 -4.82 -5.66
CA VAL A 67 2.15 -4.90 -4.45
C VAL A 67 2.80 -4.12 -3.31
N VAL A 68 1.97 -3.46 -2.51
CA VAL A 68 2.40 -2.76 -1.30
C VAL A 68 1.59 -3.28 -0.12
N TYR A 69 2.27 -3.94 0.81
CA TYR A 69 1.63 -4.47 2.01
C TYR A 69 1.32 -3.35 3.00
N ALA A 70 0.24 -3.54 3.75
CA ALA A 70 0.00 -2.76 4.96
C ALA A 70 1.10 -3.07 5.96
N GLU A 71 1.62 -2.04 6.63
CA GLU A 71 2.73 -2.17 7.57
C GLU A 71 2.44 -3.20 8.68
N GLU A 72 1.18 -3.28 9.11
CA GLU A 72 0.74 -4.19 10.17
C GLU A 72 0.43 -5.62 9.66
N CYS A 73 0.27 -5.82 8.35
CA CYS A 73 -0.13 -7.09 7.75
C CYS A 73 0.82 -7.54 6.62
N ASP A 74 2.10 -7.20 6.72
CA ASP A 74 3.14 -7.69 5.82
C ASP A 74 3.74 -9.01 6.34
N PRO A 75 3.50 -10.16 5.67
CA PRO A 75 4.00 -11.46 6.12
C PRO A 75 5.53 -11.58 6.05
N ARG A 76 6.22 -10.63 5.42
CA ARG A 76 7.69 -10.63 5.31
C ARG A 76 8.35 -9.99 6.52
N THR A 77 7.63 -9.16 7.27
CA THR A 77 8.17 -8.33 8.34
C THR A 77 7.42 -8.46 9.66
N ASN A 78 6.19 -9.01 9.65
CA ASN A 78 5.39 -9.22 10.84
C ASN A 78 4.89 -10.67 10.93
N ASP A 79 5.42 -11.45 11.88
CA ASP A 79 5.00 -12.84 12.09
C ASP A 79 3.54 -12.96 12.56
N ASP A 80 2.99 -11.92 13.21
CA ASP A 80 1.62 -11.88 13.72
C ASP A 80 0.60 -11.40 12.66
N TRP A 81 1.01 -11.21 11.40
CA TRP A 81 0.17 -10.66 10.32
C TRP A 81 -1.20 -11.34 10.21
N PHE A 82 -1.29 -12.65 10.44
CA PHE A 82 -2.54 -13.40 10.31
C PHE A 82 -3.53 -13.03 11.41
N ALA A 83 -3.06 -12.86 12.64
CA ALA A 83 -3.88 -12.41 13.75
C ALA A 83 -4.33 -10.96 13.56
N VAL A 84 -3.47 -10.11 12.99
CA VAL A 84 -3.80 -8.72 12.65
C VAL A 84 -4.84 -8.67 11.52
N LYS A 85 -4.67 -9.44 10.45
CA LYS A 85 -5.66 -9.57 9.35
C LYS A 85 -7.03 -9.95 9.91
N ARG A 86 -7.10 -11.01 10.72
CA ARG A 86 -8.36 -11.48 11.34
C ARG A 86 -9.07 -10.41 12.16
N ARG A 87 -8.32 -9.53 12.85
CA ARG A 87 -8.89 -8.45 13.68
C ARG A 87 -9.27 -7.21 12.87
N THR A 88 -8.67 -7.01 11.69
CA THR A 88 -8.83 -5.79 10.91
C THR A 88 -9.64 -6.03 9.64
N PHE A 89 -9.12 -6.80 8.70
CA PHE A 89 -9.76 -7.11 7.42
C PHE A 89 -10.84 -8.19 7.56
N GLY A 90 -10.69 -9.10 8.52
CA GLY A 90 -11.58 -10.22 8.74
C GLY A 90 -10.91 -11.57 8.54
N GLY A 91 -11.67 -12.64 8.78
CA GLY A 91 -11.17 -14.01 8.67
C GLY A 91 -11.04 -14.53 7.24
N ASP A 92 -11.82 -13.98 6.32
CA ASP A 92 -11.95 -14.45 4.95
C ASP A 92 -11.02 -13.69 4.00
N ASP A 93 -10.81 -14.27 2.81
CA ASP A 93 -10.12 -13.61 1.72
C ASP A 93 -11.09 -12.69 0.96
N GLY A 94 -10.59 -11.54 0.51
CA GLY A 94 -11.46 -10.53 -0.08
C GLY A 94 -10.70 -9.46 -0.85
N VAL A 95 -11.46 -8.70 -1.63
CA VAL A 95 -10.95 -7.59 -2.44
C VAL A 95 -11.93 -6.42 -2.41
N ASP A 96 -11.41 -5.25 -2.05
CA ASP A 96 -12.12 -3.98 -2.11
C ASP A 96 -11.48 -3.07 -3.15
N PHE A 97 -12.30 -2.42 -3.97
CA PHE A 97 -11.82 -1.45 -4.96
C PHE A 97 -11.79 -0.04 -4.38
N ILE A 98 -10.64 0.63 -4.55
CA ILE A 98 -10.40 2.01 -4.21
C ILE A 98 -10.14 2.78 -5.50
N ASP A 99 -10.95 3.79 -5.76
CA ASP A 99 -10.83 4.66 -6.93
C ASP A 99 -9.54 5.50 -6.86
N ALA A 100 -8.69 5.42 -7.89
CA ALA A 100 -7.41 6.13 -7.87
C ALA A 100 -7.58 7.64 -7.98
N GLU A 101 -8.56 8.12 -8.75
CA GLU A 101 -8.77 9.56 -8.93
C GLU A 101 -9.24 10.21 -7.63
N GLN A 102 -10.19 9.58 -6.92
CA GLN A 102 -10.64 10.02 -5.61
C GLN A 102 -9.50 9.96 -4.59
N LEU A 103 -8.69 8.90 -4.60
CA LEU A 103 -7.56 8.76 -3.70
C LEU A 103 -6.48 9.82 -3.98
N GLU A 104 -6.18 10.10 -5.25
CA GLU A 104 -5.27 11.17 -5.67
C GLU A 104 -5.77 12.55 -5.25
N ALA A 105 -7.08 12.82 -5.40
CA ALA A 105 -7.70 14.05 -4.94
C ALA A 105 -7.58 14.21 -3.41
N MET A 106 -7.80 13.14 -2.65
CA MET A 106 -7.57 13.15 -1.19
C MET A 106 -6.10 13.47 -0.87
N MET A 107 -5.15 12.80 -1.54
CA MET A 107 -3.72 13.03 -1.32
C MET A 107 -3.27 14.45 -1.68
N ALA A 108 -3.84 15.03 -2.74
CA ALA A 108 -3.56 16.40 -3.13
C ALA A 108 -4.12 17.42 -2.12
N ALA A 109 -5.26 17.12 -1.50
CA ALA A 109 -5.87 17.96 -0.47
C ALA A 109 -5.14 17.90 0.89
N ALA A 110 -4.29 16.90 1.12
CA ALA A 110 -3.54 16.71 2.35
C ALA A 110 -2.03 16.53 2.09
N PRO A 111 -1.30 17.58 1.66
CA PRO A 111 0.10 17.48 1.26
C PRO A 111 1.05 17.07 2.39
N GLU A 112 0.68 17.34 3.65
CA GLU A 112 1.45 16.97 4.85
C GLU A 112 1.21 15.51 5.30
N ALA A 113 0.24 14.82 4.69
CA ALA A 113 0.00 13.42 5.01
C ALA A 113 1.14 12.57 4.45
N THR A 114 1.52 11.54 5.20
CA THR A 114 2.55 10.58 4.77
C THR A 114 2.01 9.17 4.69
N HIS A 115 0.85 8.88 5.30
CA HIS A 115 0.24 7.56 5.28
C HIS A 115 -1.25 7.61 4.90
N LEU A 116 -1.65 6.63 4.09
CA LEU A 116 -3.05 6.21 3.93
C LEU A 116 -3.38 5.21 5.04
N ARG A 117 -4.50 5.41 5.71
CA ARG A 117 -5.06 4.48 6.69
C ARG A 117 -6.40 3.95 6.25
N VAL A 118 -6.57 2.64 6.42
CA VAL A 118 -7.82 1.93 6.14
C VAL A 118 -8.41 1.37 7.43
N ALA A 119 -9.63 1.80 7.75
CA ALA A 119 -10.41 1.27 8.85
C ALA A 119 -11.59 0.46 8.31
N PHE A 120 -11.71 -0.78 8.79
CA PHE A 120 -12.93 -1.56 8.63
C PHE A 120 -13.78 -1.34 9.87
N LEU A 121 -14.93 -0.73 9.68
CA LEU A 121 -16.02 -0.63 10.64
C LEU A 121 -17.06 -1.69 10.31
N GLN A 122 -18.03 -1.89 11.20
CA GLN A 122 -19.03 -2.96 11.07
C GLN A 122 -19.73 -2.97 9.69
N ASP A 123 -20.11 -1.79 9.20
CA ASP A 123 -20.90 -1.66 7.96
C ASP A 123 -20.21 -0.76 6.91
N SER A 124 -18.93 -0.40 7.11
CA SER A 124 -18.22 0.47 6.16
C SER A 124 -16.71 0.32 6.21
N MET A 125 -16.07 0.54 5.07
CA MET A 125 -14.63 0.80 4.98
C MET A 125 -14.41 2.31 4.89
N GLN A 126 -13.47 2.83 5.68
CA GLN A 126 -13.12 4.25 5.70
C GLN A 126 -11.64 4.46 5.41
N LEU A 127 -11.36 5.47 4.59
CA LEU A 127 -10.02 5.89 4.19
C LEU A 127 -9.67 7.20 4.88
N TYR A 128 -8.48 7.26 5.48
CA TYR A 128 -7.97 8.44 6.17
C TYR A 128 -6.56 8.76 5.68
N LEU A 129 -6.24 10.04 5.61
CA LEU A 129 -4.86 10.50 5.40
C LEU A 129 -4.34 11.05 6.71
N VAL A 130 -3.15 10.59 7.13
CA VAL A 130 -2.52 11.02 8.37
C VAL A 130 -1.07 11.41 8.12
N ALA A 131 -0.59 12.39 8.88
CA ALA A 131 0.84 12.55 9.09
C ALA A 131 1.36 11.31 9.83
N ALA A 132 2.60 10.91 9.55
CA ALA A 132 3.25 9.85 10.30
C ALA A 132 3.21 10.22 11.79
N PRO A 133 2.99 9.26 12.71
CA PRO A 133 3.16 9.55 14.12
C PRO A 133 4.57 10.12 14.34
N PRO A 134 4.74 11.17 15.18
CA PRO A 134 6.06 11.70 15.50
C PRO A 134 6.86 10.59 16.19
N GLY A 135 7.71 9.89 15.42
CA GLY A 135 8.42 8.70 15.89
C GLY A 135 8.94 7.75 14.80
N ALA A 136 8.46 7.83 13.55
CA ALA A 136 8.97 6.98 12.45
C ALA A 136 10.36 7.41 11.92
N ASP A 137 10.85 8.60 12.27
CA ASP A 137 12.16 9.14 11.87
C ASP A 137 13.32 8.70 12.80
N ARG A 138 13.44 7.41 13.13
CA ARG A 138 14.70 6.89 13.70
C ARG A 138 14.98 5.44 13.32
N GLN A 139 15.53 5.28 12.13
CA GLN A 139 16.69 4.41 11.93
C GLN A 139 17.67 5.10 10.98
N GLY A 140 18.24 6.21 11.46
CA GLY A 140 19.48 6.73 10.93
C GLY A 140 20.57 5.69 11.15
N HIS A 141 21.11 5.18 10.05
CA HIS A 141 22.33 4.38 10.01
C HIS A 141 23.50 5.26 10.47
N ALA A 142 23.65 5.42 11.79
CA ALA A 142 24.89 5.89 12.38
C ALA A 142 25.88 4.72 12.32
N GLY A 143 26.57 4.62 11.18
CA GLY A 143 27.74 3.78 11.04
C GLY A 143 28.70 4.08 12.19
N ARG A 144 28.98 3.07 13.00
CA ARG A 144 30.02 3.11 14.02
C ARG A 144 31.35 3.36 13.30
N ALA A 145 31.83 4.61 13.33
CA ALA A 145 33.23 4.89 13.07
C ALA A 145 34.05 4.21 14.17
N GLN A 146 34.84 3.22 13.78
CA GLN A 146 35.87 2.63 14.63
C GLN A 146 36.94 3.69 14.92
N PRO A 147 37.44 3.84 16.17
CA PRO A 147 38.57 4.73 16.42
C PRO A 147 39.86 4.10 15.88
N LEU A 148 40.59 4.89 15.10
CA LEU A 148 41.94 4.59 14.60
C LEU A 148 42.92 4.45 15.79
N PRO A 149 43.89 3.50 15.76
CA PRO A 149 44.92 3.41 16.78
C PRO A 149 45.90 4.59 16.65
N GLY A 150 46.21 5.19 17.79
CA GLY A 150 47.00 6.42 17.92
C GLY A 150 48.40 6.34 17.32
N ALA A 151 48.74 7.39 16.56
CA ALA A 151 50.11 7.77 16.28
C ALA A 151 50.70 8.43 17.53
N GLY A 152 51.89 7.98 17.92
CA GLY A 152 52.59 8.43 19.14
C GLY A 152 53.37 9.74 18.99
N CYS A 153 54.17 9.96 20.04
CA CYS A 153 55.36 10.83 20.22
C CYS A 153 55.20 11.86 21.36
N PRO A 154 56.30 12.29 22.01
CA PRO A 154 57.72 12.01 21.72
C PRO A 154 58.42 11.03 22.67
#